data_AF-A0A9X4C6Y4-F1
#
_entry.id   AF-A0A9X4C6Y4-F1
#
_cell.length_a   1.000
_cell.length_b   1.000
_cell.length_c   1.000
_cell.angle_alpha   90.00
_cell.angle_beta   90.00
_cell.angle_gamma   90.00
#
_symmetry.space_group_name_H-M   'P 1'
#
loop_
_entity.id
_entity.type
_entity.pdbx_description
1 polymer ?
#
loop_
_entity_poly.entity_id
_entity_poly.type
_entity_poly.pdbx_seq_one_letter_code
_entity_poly.pdbx_strand_id
1 'polypeptide(L)'
;MTVANHFRPDKAGKFPFTTEVEILLGGIGRAMYADGTLQFADQDCTPVAVYSPRLGEEALEAFCQQHIERYRAHHEMHKEAIQEYETPAIEPFWA
;
A
#
# COMPACT_ATOMS: atom_id res chain seq x y z
N MET A 1 2.79 -19.29 -7.05
CA MET A 1 1.48 -18.69 -7.35
C MET A 1 1.71 -17.19 -7.40
N THR A 2 1.64 -16.58 -8.58
CA THR A 2 1.81 -15.13 -8.75
C THR A 2 0.56 -14.45 -8.20
N VAL A 3 0.74 -13.62 -7.18
CA VAL A 3 -0.32 -12.74 -6.69
C VAL A 3 -0.37 -11.56 -7.67
N ALA A 4 -1.56 -11.21 -8.15
CA ALA A 4 -1.71 -10.11 -9.10
C ALA A 4 -2.09 -8.83 -8.36
N ASN A 5 -1.44 -7.71 -8.69
CA ASN A 5 -1.88 -6.38 -8.29
C ASN A 5 -3.20 -6.04 -9.02
N HIS A 6 -4.23 -5.62 -8.29
CA HIS A 6 -5.59 -5.43 -8.82
C HIS A 6 -6.05 -3.97 -8.72
N PHE A 7 -6.17 -3.28 -9.87
CA PHE A 7 -6.67 -1.90 -9.96
C PHE A 7 -8.21 -1.87 -9.88
N ARG A 8 -8.79 -1.10 -8.94
CA ARG A 8 -10.25 -1.07 -8.66
C ARG A 8 -10.84 0.35 -8.56
N PRO A 9 -11.05 1.04 -9.69
CA PRO A 9 -11.54 2.43 -9.69
C PRO A 9 -13.00 2.56 -9.25
N ASP A 10 -13.82 1.50 -9.39
CA ASP A 10 -15.24 1.47 -8.98
C ASP A 10 -15.45 1.62 -7.47
N LYS A 11 -14.40 1.36 -6.69
CA LYS A 11 -14.44 1.34 -5.23
C LYS A 11 -13.71 2.51 -4.58
N ALA A 12 -13.02 3.37 -5.33
CA ALA A 12 -12.22 4.47 -4.76
C ALA A 12 -13.04 5.39 -3.84
N GLY A 13 -14.31 5.64 -4.17
CA GLY A 13 -15.21 6.44 -3.32
C GLY A 13 -15.61 5.78 -1.99
N LYS A 14 -15.42 4.46 -1.83
CA LYS A 14 -15.70 3.72 -0.59
C LYS A 14 -14.46 3.51 0.28
N PHE A 15 -13.27 3.64 -0.30
CA PHE A 15 -12.00 3.34 0.35
C PHE A 15 -10.97 4.46 0.10
N PRO A 16 -11.24 5.68 0.60
CA PRO A 16 -10.39 6.84 0.33
C PRO A 16 -8.98 6.71 0.91
N PHE A 17 -8.78 6.04 2.05
CA PHE A 17 -7.47 5.96 2.71
C PHE A 17 -6.56 4.92 2.07
N THR A 18 -7.07 3.77 1.63
CA THR A 18 -6.27 2.86 0.79
C THR A 18 -5.93 3.50 -0.55
N THR A 19 -6.84 4.29 -1.13
CA THR A 19 -6.55 5.07 -2.34
C THR A 19 -5.45 6.11 -2.08
N GLU A 20 -5.51 6.83 -0.96
CA GLU A 20 -4.48 7.80 -0.59
C GLU A 20 -3.13 7.13 -0.35
N VAL A 21 -3.09 5.99 0.36
CA VAL A 21 -1.86 5.22 0.58
C VAL A 21 -1.25 4.74 -0.73
N GLU A 22 -2.05 4.25 -1.68
CA GLU A 22 -1.58 3.86 -3.02
C GLU A 22 -0.87 5.03 -3.72
N ILE A 23 -1.43 6.25 -3.64
CA ILE A 23 -0.82 7.46 -4.22
C ILE A 23 0.46 7.85 -3.46
N LEU A 24 0.44 7.85 -2.13
CA LEU A 24 1.58 8.22 -1.29
C LEU A 24 2.77 7.25 -1.44
N LEU A 25 2.52 6.02 -1.88
CA LEU A 25 3.55 5.03 -2.17
C LEU A 25 3.99 5.03 -3.64
N GLY A 26 3.60 6.03 -4.44
CA GLY A 26 4.00 6.09 -5.85
C GLY A 26 3.23 5.15 -6.78
N GLY A 27 2.03 4.74 -6.40
CA GLY A 27 1.19 3.81 -7.17
C GLY A 27 1.41 2.34 -6.83
N ILE A 28 2.11 2.02 -5.73
CA ILE A 28 2.25 0.64 -5.25
C ILE A 28 0.86 0.08 -4.92
N GLY A 29 0.50 -0.96 -5.67
CA GLY A 29 -0.80 -1.61 -5.57
C GLY A 29 -0.96 -2.51 -4.35
N ARG A 30 -2.17 -3.07 -4.24
CA ARG A 30 -2.49 -4.11 -3.25
C ARG A 30 -2.35 -5.48 -3.88
N ALA A 31 -1.48 -6.30 -3.30
CA ALA A 31 -1.42 -7.72 -3.53
C ALA A 31 -2.71 -8.38 -3.03
N MET A 32 -3.41 -9.11 -3.90
CA MET A 32 -4.63 -9.85 -3.54
C MET A 32 -4.35 -11.35 -3.37
N TYR A 33 -4.58 -11.86 -2.16
CA TYR A 33 -4.32 -13.26 -1.84
C TYR A 33 -5.54 -14.15 -2.09
N ALA A 34 -5.32 -15.46 -2.18
CA ALA A 34 -6.35 -16.45 -2.50
C ALA A 34 -7.50 -16.53 -1.48
N ASP A 35 -7.26 -16.11 -0.22
CA ASP A 35 -8.29 -16.03 0.82
C ASP A 35 -9.07 -14.69 0.81
N GLY A 36 -8.83 -13.83 -0.18
CA GLY A 36 -9.50 -12.54 -0.35
C GLY A 36 -8.92 -11.40 0.49
N THR A 37 -7.87 -11.65 1.27
CA THR A 37 -7.14 -10.58 1.97
C THR A 37 -6.22 -9.80 1.02
N LEU A 38 -5.91 -8.57 1.41
CA LEU A 38 -5.14 -7.59 0.67
C LEU A 38 -3.93 -7.14 1.50
N GLN A 39 -2.86 -6.72 0.83
CA GLN A 39 -1.69 -6.12 1.44
C GLN A 39 -1.03 -5.14 0.47
N PHE A 40 -0.58 -3.98 0.94
CA PHE A 40 0.33 -3.15 0.16
C PHE A 40 1.71 -3.81 0.16
N ALA A 41 2.13 -4.25 -1.02
CA ALA A 41 3.43 -4.85 -1.23
C ALA A 41 3.87 -4.61 -2.67
N ASP A 42 5.12 -4.19 -2.84
CA ASP A 42 5.75 -4.21 -4.15
C ASP A 42 6.34 -5.60 -4.38
N GLN A 43 5.70 -6.35 -5.28
CA GLN A 43 6.07 -7.72 -5.63
C GLN A 43 7.11 -7.78 -6.75
N ASP A 44 7.41 -6.64 -7.39
CA ASP A 44 8.36 -6.55 -8.49
C ASP A 44 9.80 -6.36 -7.99
N CYS A 45 9.99 -6.05 -6.70
CA CYS A 45 11.31 -5.99 -6.05
C CYS A 45 11.67 -7.27 -5.29
N THR A 46 12.98 -7.49 -5.09
CA THR A 46 13.52 -8.61 -4.30
C THR A 46 14.57 -8.09 -3.31
N PRO A 47 14.37 -8.25 -1.98
CA PRO A 47 13.19 -8.83 -1.33
C PRO A 47 11.93 -7.98 -1.54
N VAL A 48 10.75 -8.63 -1.49
CA VAL A 48 9.44 -7.96 -1.58
C VAL A 48 9.35 -6.88 -0.50
N ALA A 49 9.10 -5.64 -0.91
CA ALA A 49 8.86 -4.53 0.02
C ALA A 49 7.40 -4.55 0.48
N VAL A 50 7.18 -4.51 1.79
CA VAL A 50 5.84 -4.62 2.40
C VAL A 50 5.52 -3.34 3.16
N TYR A 51 4.31 -2.82 2.94
CA TYR A 51 3.88 -1.51 3.43
C TYR A 51 2.62 -1.56 4.31
N SER A 52 2.02 -2.73 4.51
CA SER A 52 0.89 -2.93 5.40
C SER A 52 0.84 -4.36 5.95
N PRO A 53 0.06 -4.65 7.01
CA PRO A 53 -0.35 -6.00 7.33
C PRO A 53 -1.27 -6.57 6.24
N ARG A 54 -1.39 -7.90 6.18
CA ARG A 54 -2.33 -8.61 5.31
C ARG A 54 -3.70 -8.69 5.99
N LEU A 55 -4.69 -7.98 5.45
CA LEU A 55 -6.00 -7.77 6.08
C LEU A 55 -7.15 -7.91 5.06
N GLY A 56 -8.38 -8.07 5.54
CA GLY A 56 -9.57 -7.91 4.68
C GLY A 56 -9.71 -6.45 4.19
N GLU A 57 -10.46 -6.22 3.12
CA GLU A 57 -10.60 -4.90 2.46
C GLU A 57 -11.00 -3.77 3.45
N GLU A 58 -12.05 -3.98 4.25
CA GLU A 58 -12.52 -2.99 5.24
C GLU A 58 -11.53 -2.78 6.39
N ALA A 59 -10.87 -3.86 6.84
CA ALA A 59 -9.87 -3.78 7.91
C ALA A 59 -8.60 -3.06 7.44
N LEU A 60 -8.21 -3.26 6.17
CA LEU A 60 -7.09 -2.56 5.55
C LEU A 60 -7.38 -1.07 5.42
N GLU A 61 -8.60 -0.70 5.04
CA GLU A 61 -9.03 0.71 5.00
C GLU A 61 -8.96 1.39 6.37
N ALA A 62 -9.50 0.74 7.41
CA ALA A 62 -9.43 1.26 8.77
C ALA A 62 -7.97 1.40 9.26
N PHE A 63 -7.11 0.44 8.89
CA PHE A 63 -5.68 0.51 9.17
C PHE A 63 -5.02 1.70 8.46
N CYS A 64 -5.26 1.88 7.16
CA CYS A 64 -4.74 3.01 6.39
C CYS A 64 -5.21 4.34 6.98
N GLN A 65 -6.49 4.44 7.39
CA GLN A 65 -7.03 5.62 8.07
C GLN A 65 -6.31 5.92 9.38
N GLN A 66 -6.13 4.91 10.24
CA GLN A 66 -5.48 5.06 11.54
C GLN A 66 -4.01 5.51 11.42
N HIS A 67 -3.34 5.13 10.33
CA HIS A 67 -1.91 5.33 10.15
C HIS A 67 -1.54 6.30 9.02
N ILE A 68 -2.50 7.05 8.48
CA ILE A 68 -2.29 7.88 7.28
C ILE A 68 -1.12 8.87 7.42
N GLU A 69 -0.94 9.44 8.61
CA GLU A 69 0.15 10.39 8.87
C GLU A 69 1.54 9.75 8.76
N ARG A 70 1.67 8.44 9.01
CA ARG A 70 2.94 7.72 8.81
C ARG A 70 3.27 7.60 7.33
N TYR A 71 2.27 7.32 6.49
CA TYR A 71 2.45 7.28 5.03
C TYR A 71 2.76 8.66 4.46
N ARG A 72 2.09 9.71 4.94
CA ARG A 72 2.39 11.10 4.55
C ARG A 72 3.82 11.49 4.91
N ALA A 73 4.27 11.16 6.12
CA ALA A 73 5.65 11.42 6.55
C ALA A 73 6.68 10.64 5.72
N HIS A 74 6.40 9.36 5.41
CA HIS A 74 7.25 8.56 4.54
C HIS A 74 7.32 9.16 3.13
N HIS A 75 6.17 9.50 2.53
CA HIS A 75 6.14 10.15 1.22
C HIS A 75 6.94 11.45 1.21
N GLU A 76 6.78 12.33 2.21
CA GLU A 76 7.51 13.59 2.24
C GLU A 76 9.03 13.38 2.40
N MET A 77 9.45 12.39 3.19
CA MET A 77 10.86 12.04 3.35
C MET A 77 11.50 11.50 2.05
N HIS A 78 10.72 10.82 1.22
CA HIS A 78 11.22 10.12 0.02
C HIS A 78 10.62 10.63 -1.29
N LYS A 79 10.07 11.85 -1.29
CA LYS A 79 9.30 12.40 -2.41
C LYS A 79 10.05 12.37 -3.74
N GLU A 80 11.32 12.76 -3.74
CA GLU A 80 12.16 12.76 -4.94
C GLU A 80 12.36 11.33 -5.48
N ALA A 81 12.67 10.37 -4.61
CA ALA A 81 12.84 8.96 -4.99
C ALA A 81 11.55 8.37 -5.59
N ILE A 82 10.40 8.64 -4.96
CA ILE A 82 9.09 8.18 -5.45
C ILE A 82 8.76 8.80 -6.82
N GLN A 83 9.12 10.07 -7.06
CA GLN A 83 8.92 10.73 -8.36
C GLN A 83 9.80 10.14 -9.46
N GLU A 84 10.96 9.58 -9.11
CA GLU A 84 11.86 8.84 -9.99
C GLU A 84 11.52 7.33 -10.07
N TYR A 85 10.31 6.94 -9.65
CA TYR A 85 9.80 5.56 -9.67
C TYR A 85 10.55 4.58 -8.76
N GLU A 86 11.25 5.08 -7.73
CA GLU A 86 11.83 4.22 -6.70
C GLU A 86 10.79 3.83 -5.64
N THR A 87 11.02 2.68 -5.01
CA THR A 87 10.15 2.09 -3.97
C THR A 87 10.87 2.05 -2.63
N PRO A 88 11.07 3.21 -1.97
CA PRO A 88 11.75 3.28 -0.68
C PRO A 88 11.03 2.38 0.33
N ALA A 89 11.81 1.65 1.15
CA ALA A 89 11.24 0.80 2.18
C ALA A 89 10.62 1.64 3.31
N ILE A 90 9.50 1.18 3.86
CA ILE A 90 8.94 1.73 5.09
C ILE A 90 9.26 0.79 6.25
N GLU A 91 9.71 1.34 7.38
CA GLU A 91 9.87 0.55 8.60
C GLU A 91 8.51 0.04 9.08
N PRO A 92 8.33 -1.27 9.31
CA PRO A 92 7.08 -1.81 9.81
C PRO A 92 6.69 -1.16 11.14
N PHE A 93 5.47 -0.61 11.19
CA PHE A 93 4.89 0.00 12.39
C PHE A 93 3.63 -0.74 12.87
N TRP A 94 3.37 -1.89 12.26
CA TRP A 94 2.31 -2.82 12.61
C TRP A 94 2.94 -4.07 13.25
N ALA A 95 2.15 -4.78 14.06
CA ALA A 95 2.55 -6.01 14.76
C ALA A 95 1.90 -7.24 14.11
#